data_AF-A0A927C224-F1
#
_entry.id   AF-A0A927C224-F1
#
_cell.length_a   1.000
_cell.length_b   1.000
_cell.length_c   1.000
_cell.angle_alpha   90.00
_cell.angle_beta   90.00
_cell.angle_gamma   90.00
#
_symmetry.space_group_name_H-M   'P 1'
#
loop_
_entity.id
_entity.type
_entity.pdbx_description
1 polymer ?
#
loop_
_entity_poly.entity_id
_entity_poly.type
_entity_poly.pdbx_seq_one_letter_code
_entity_poly.pdbx_strand_id
1 'polypeptide(L)'
;MANSNIINLADFREDNEQMQIDDISAQAFLFLQEQAQEHNLSMRKLLLEHLTGIASVVKAVEGLDEAQNWLANISAELNSAAF
;
A
#
# COMPACT_ATOMS: atom_id res chain seq x y z
N MET A 1 33.36 -18.09 -17.54
CA MET A 1 32.63 -16.82 -17.40
C MET A 1 32.25 -16.71 -15.94
N ALA A 2 32.99 -15.94 -15.15
CA ALA A 2 32.75 -15.83 -13.72
C ALA A 2 31.47 -15.01 -13.50
N ASN A 3 30.42 -15.62 -12.94
CA ASN A 3 29.24 -14.90 -12.46
C ASN A 3 29.68 -13.99 -11.31
N SER A 4 29.88 -12.72 -11.63
CA SER A 4 29.95 -11.64 -10.67
C SER A 4 28.60 -11.56 -9.94
N ASN A 5 28.47 -12.30 -8.84
CA ASN A 5 27.41 -12.17 -7.83
C ASN A 5 27.59 -10.86 -7.05
N ILE A 6 27.70 -9.73 -7.76
CA ILE A 6 27.70 -8.41 -7.15
C ILE A 6 26.22 -8.04 -7.04
N ILE A 7 25.62 -8.44 -5.91
CA ILE A 7 24.33 -7.90 -5.52
C ILE A 7 24.60 -6.42 -5.21
N ASN A 8 24.02 -5.54 -6.02
CA ASN A 8 24.13 -4.10 -5.79
C ASN A 8 23.46 -3.80 -4.44
N LEU A 9 24.22 -3.19 -3.53
CA LEU A 9 23.73 -2.87 -2.19
C LEU A 9 22.54 -1.90 -2.20
N ALA A 10 22.35 -1.13 -3.28
CA ALA A 10 21.18 -0.29 -3.48
C ALA A 10 19.93 -1.16 -3.72
N ASP A 11 19.99 -2.06 -4.70
CA ASP A 11 18.90 -2.99 -5.04
C ASP A 11 18.51 -3.86 -3.83
N PHE A 12 19.49 -4.37 -3.06
CA PHE A 12 19.21 -5.13 -1.84
C PHE A 12 18.55 -4.30 -0.72
N ARG A 13 18.85 -3.00 -0.63
CA ARG A 13 18.23 -2.12 0.37
C ARG A 13 16.79 -1.79 -0.01
N GLU A 14 16.54 -1.52 -1.29
CA GLU A 14 15.20 -1.30 -1.83
C GLU A 14 14.32 -2.54 -1.65
N ASP A 15 14.85 -3.73 -1.95
CA ASP A 15 14.16 -5.02 -1.69
C ASP A 15 13.82 -5.21 -0.20
N ASN A 16 14.70 -4.77 0.70
CA ASN A 16 14.48 -4.87 2.15
C ASN A 16 13.44 -3.84 2.64
N GLU A 17 13.49 -2.62 2.14
CA GLU A 17 12.51 -1.57 2.44
C GLU A 17 11.11 -1.96 1.95
N GLN A 18 11.00 -2.48 0.73
CA GLN A 18 9.72 -2.97 0.18
C GLN A 18 9.19 -4.15 1.00
N MET A 19 10.04 -5.10 1.39
CA MET A 19 9.66 -6.22 2.26
C MET A 19 9.11 -5.73 3.61
N GLN A 20 9.73 -4.71 4.20
CA GLN A 20 9.24 -4.11 5.44
C GLN A 20 7.89 -3.43 5.26
N ILE A 21 7.70 -2.71 4.14
CA ILE A 21 6.42 -2.08 3.80
C ILE A 21 5.33 -3.14 3.65
N ASP A 22 5.61 -4.24 2.96
CA ASP A 22 4.67 -5.33 2.74
C ASP A 22 4.28 -6.01 4.06
N ASP A 23 5.26 -6.31 4.92
CA ASP A 23 5.02 -6.91 6.24
C ASP A 23 4.15 -6.02 7.13
N ILE A 24 4.45 -4.72 7.19
CA ILE A 24 3.65 -3.75 7.97
C ILE A 24 2.24 -3.65 7.41
N SER A 25 2.10 -3.60 6.08
CA SER A 25 0.81 -3.51 5.41
C SER A 25 -0.05 -4.75 5.66
N ALA A 26 0.57 -5.94 5.65
CA ALA A 26 -0.11 -7.20 5.97
C ALA A 26 -0.59 -7.23 7.44
N GLN A 27 0.24 -6.76 8.38
CA GLN A 27 -0.14 -6.67 9.79
C GLN A 27 -1.32 -5.71 10.00
N ALA A 28 -1.30 -4.54 9.36
CA ALA A 28 -2.40 -3.58 9.42
C ALA A 28 -3.69 -4.18 8.87
N PHE A 29 -3.61 -4.89 7.74
CA PHE A 29 -4.77 -5.58 7.17
C PHE A 29 -5.35 -6.65 8.09
N LEU A 30 -4.50 -7.50 8.69
CA LEU A 30 -4.93 -8.53 9.65
C LEU A 30 -5.64 -7.91 10.86
N PHE A 31 -5.09 -6.83 11.41
CA PHE A 31 -5.71 -6.10 12.50
C PHE A 31 -7.10 -5.57 12.11
N LEU A 32 -7.23 -4.92 10.95
CA LEU A 32 -8.54 -4.44 10.48
C LEU A 32 -9.54 -5.58 10.27
N GLN A 33 -9.06 -6.74 9.82
CA GLN A 33 -9.89 -7.94 9.65
C GLN A 33 -10.43 -8.46 10.98
N GLU A 34 -9.57 -8.60 11.99
CA GLU A 34 -9.96 -9.03 13.33
C GLU A 34 -10.99 -8.06 13.93
N GLN A 35 -10.74 -6.75 13.86
CA GLN A 35 -11.66 -5.74 14.35
C GLN A 35 -13.01 -5.78 13.64
N ALA A 36 -13.04 -5.98 12.33
CA ALA A 36 -14.31 -6.13 11.61
C ALA A 36 -15.09 -7.35 12.06
N GLN A 37 -14.42 -8.48 12.31
CA GLN A 37 -15.06 -9.71 12.78
C GLN A 37 -15.62 -9.53 14.19
N GLU A 38 -14.83 -8.98 15.12
CA GLU A 38 -15.25 -8.70 16.50
C GLU A 38 -16.49 -7.81 16.57
N HIS A 39 -16.57 -6.82 15.68
CA HIS A 39 -17.67 -5.86 15.62
C HIS A 39 -18.79 -6.26 14.64
N ASN A 40 -18.74 -7.44 14.02
CA ASN A 40 -19.68 -7.90 12.99
C ASN A 40 -19.88 -6.90 11.83
N LEU A 41 -18.78 -6.26 11.41
CA LEU A 41 -18.76 -5.28 10.33
C LEU A 41 -18.37 -5.93 8.98
N SER A 42 -18.86 -5.34 7.89
CA SER A 42 -18.46 -5.77 6.55
C SER A 42 -17.05 -5.29 6.23
N MET A 43 -16.13 -6.23 5.99
CA MET A 43 -14.75 -5.92 5.58
C MET A 43 -14.69 -5.07 4.30
N ARG A 44 -15.54 -5.36 3.31
CA ARG A 44 -15.60 -4.56 2.08
C ARG A 44 -15.90 -3.09 2.37
N LYS A 45 -16.85 -2.83 3.26
CA LYS A 45 -17.25 -1.46 3.62
C LYS A 45 -16.14 -0.76 4.41
N LEU A 46 -15.57 -1.46 5.40
CA LEU A 46 -14.51 -0.93 6.24
C LEU A 46 -13.28 -0.53 5.43
N LEU A 47 -12.81 -1.39 4.53
CA LEU A 47 -11.62 -1.11 3.70
C LEU A 47 -11.87 0.09 2.78
N LEU A 48 -13.05 0.19 2.17
CA LEU A 48 -13.39 1.33 1.31
C LEU A 48 -13.41 2.65 2.09
N GLU A 49 -14.01 2.66 3.29
CA GLU A 49 -14.03 3.83 4.16
C GLU A 49 -12.62 4.19 4.66
N HIS A 50 -11.79 3.20 4.98
CA HIS A 50 -10.41 3.41 5.40
C HIS A 50 -9.55 4.04 4.30
N LEU A 51 -9.61 3.48 3.08
CA LEU A 51 -8.90 4.04 1.91
C LEU A 51 -9.36 5.47 1.60
N THR A 52 -10.67 5.72 1.69
CA THR A 52 -11.23 7.08 1.51
C THR A 52 -10.76 8.03 2.60
N GLY A 53 -10.65 7.55 3.84
CA GLY A 53 -10.11 8.30 4.97
C GLY A 53 -8.66 8.71 4.74
N ILE A 54 -7.81 7.79 4.31
CA ILE A 54 -6.39 8.06 3.97
C ILE A 54 -6.31 9.13 2.88
N ALA A 55 -7.04 8.97 1.77
CA ALA A 55 -7.06 9.96 0.69
C ALA A 55 -7.53 11.34 1.16
N SER A 56 -8.48 11.38 2.11
CA SER A 56 -8.95 12.63 2.71
C SER A 56 -7.90 13.30 3.60
N VAL A 57 -7.11 12.50 4.33
CA VAL A 57 -5.98 13.01 5.14
C VAL A 57 -4.90 13.60 4.23
N VAL A 58 -4.50 12.90 3.16
CA VAL A 58 -3.53 13.40 2.19
C VAL A 58 -4.01 14.72 1.60
N LYS A 59 -5.28 14.79 1.17
CA LYS A 59 -5.87 16.04 0.67
C LYS A 59 -5.80 17.18 1.68
N ALA A 60 -6.00 16.90 2.96
CA ALA A 60 -5.99 17.90 4.02
C ALA A 60 -4.58 18.39 4.39
N VAL A 61 -3.59 17.50 4.32
CA VAL A 61 -2.20 17.78 4.73
C VAL A 61 -1.36 18.31 3.58
N GLU A 62 -1.46 17.69 2.40
CA GLU A 62 -0.59 17.91 1.24
C GLU A 62 -1.30 18.68 0.11
N GLY A 63 -2.64 18.70 0.13
CA GLY A 63 -3.46 19.44 -0.81
C GLY A 63 -4.14 18.54 -1.85
N LEU A 64 -5.03 19.16 -2.64
CA LEU A 64 -5.87 18.44 -3.60
C LEU A 64 -5.05 17.81 -4.74
N ASP A 65 -4.02 18.50 -5.22
CA ASP A 65 -3.22 18.04 -6.35
C ASP A 65 -2.46 16.76 -6.00
N GLU A 66 -1.89 16.67 -4.80
CA GLU A 66 -1.16 15.49 -4.36
C GLU A 66 -2.08 14.30 -4.10
N ALA A 67 -3.25 14.53 -3.51
CA ALA A 67 -4.27 13.50 -3.38
C ALA A 67 -4.74 12.96 -4.75
N GLN A 68 -4.83 13.81 -5.77
CA GLN A 68 -5.14 13.38 -7.15
C GLN A 68 -3.99 12.59 -7.78
N ASN A 69 -2.74 12.98 -7.53
CA ASN A 69 -1.57 12.22 -7.99
C ASN A 69 -1.56 10.80 -7.41
N TRP A 70 -1.83 10.65 -6.11
CA TRP A 70 -1.92 9.33 -5.47
C TRP A 70 -3.00 8.47 -6.12
N LEU A 71 -4.20 9.02 -6.31
CA LEU A 71 -5.29 8.31 -6.99
C LEU A 71 -4.93 7.92 -8.43
N ALA A 72 -4.20 8.78 -9.15
CA ALA A 72 -3.74 8.49 -10.49
C ALA A 72 -2.71 7.35 -10.51
N ASN A 73 -1.77 7.33 -9.57
CA ASN A 73 -0.79 6.25 -9.44
C ASN A 73 -1.45 4.91 -9.11
N ILE A 74 -2.35 4.89 -8.13
CA ILE A 74 -3.13 3.68 -7.77
C ILE A 74 -3.94 3.21 -8.98
N SER A 75 -4.59 4.13 -9.71
CA SER A 75 -5.36 3.79 -10.90
C SER A 75 -4.47 3.23 -12.01
N ALA A 76 -3.27 3.77 -12.20
CA ALA A 76 -2.31 3.26 -13.18
C ALA A 76 -1.87 1.84 -12.82
N GLU A 77 -1.57 1.57 -11.56
CA GLU A 77 -1.15 0.25 -11.07
C GLU A 77 -2.26 -0.80 -11.27
N LEU A 78 -3.50 -0.47 -10.88
CA LEU A 78 -4.68 -1.33 -11.09
C LEU A 78 -4.97 -1.62 -12.57
N ASN A 79 -4.74 -0.64 -13.46
CA ASN A 79 -4.91 -0.82 -14.90
C ASN A 79 -3.72 -1.53 -15.57
N SER A 80 -2.53 -1.47 -14.96
CA SER A 80 -1.31 -2.14 -15.44
C SER A 80 -1.30 -3.63 -15.11
N ALA A 81 -2.06 -4.05 -14.10
CA ALA A 81 -2.31 -5.45 -13.78
C ALA A 81 -3.28 -6.07 -14.81
N ALA A 82 -2.79 -6.26 -16.04
CA ALA A 82 -3.38 -7.19 -16.99
C ALA A 82 -3.15 -8.61 -16.45
N PHE A 83 -4.23 -9.24 -15.98
CA PHE A 83 -4.29 -10.69 -15.75
C PHE A 83 -4.11 -11.47 -17.05
#